data_AF-A0A9P3UJB9-F1
#
_entry.id   AF-A0A9P3UJB9-F1
#
_cell.length_a   1.000
_cell.length_b   1.000
_cell.length_c   1.000
_cell.angle_alpha   90.00
_cell.angle_beta   90.00
_cell.angle_gamma   90.00
#
_symmetry.space_group_name_H-M   'P 1'
#
loop_
_entity.id
_entity.type
_entity.pdbx_description
1 polymer ?
#
loop_
_entity_poly.entity_id
_entity_poly.type
_entity_poly.pdbx_seq_one_letter_code
_entity_poly.pdbx_strand_id
1 'polypeptide(L)'
;MVLIWTFKHFKTPAGSTCCSILFALIFVSAPLVIPSILSHRCSLRAQLDFVYAWATSRTRFRISQREHDTRYASPAEEERYWARAIQGQIWLSSSNARVKADAKLVTKIPLITSYTPALLPPYRVPRARNTAHDKEYYLSARTFCKWHRMVFPGPVYPTLQQASKLRQNFSNCERREMFRISRMLSDEVVFGRRYQWTPKYRDLWRKWRSERRPDVIVVFA
;
A
#
# COMPACT_ATOMS: atom_id res chain seq x y z
N MET A 1 -47.57 25.75 11.50
CA MET A 1 -46.52 26.50 10.77
C MET A 1 -45.33 25.57 10.60
N VAL A 2 -45.14 25.03 9.40
CA VAL A 2 -44.11 24.04 9.09
C VAL A 2 -42.95 24.77 8.41
N LEU A 3 -41.81 24.85 9.08
CA LEU A 3 -40.59 25.42 8.51
C LEU A 3 -39.80 24.32 7.80
N ILE A 4 -39.87 24.35 6.47
CA ILE A 4 -39.05 23.54 5.57
C ILE A 4 -37.67 24.20 5.50
N TRP A 5 -36.64 23.55 6.04
CA TRP A 5 -35.25 23.95 5.85
C TRP A 5 -34.66 23.20 4.66
N THR A 6 -34.25 23.95 3.62
CA THR A 6 -33.56 23.42 2.45
C THR A 6 -32.06 23.38 2.72
N PHE A 7 -31.47 22.18 2.75
CA PHE A 7 -30.04 21.99 2.90
C PHE A 7 -29.36 22.16 1.54
N LYS A 8 -28.72 23.32 1.33
CA LYS A 8 -27.90 23.61 0.15
C LYS A 8 -26.52 22.97 0.36
N HIS A 9 -26.17 21.98 -0.46
CA HIS A 9 -24.86 21.33 -0.47
C HIS A 9 -23.74 22.34 -0.75
N PHE A 10 -22.87 22.57 0.24
CA PHE A 10 -21.63 23.31 0.09
C PHE A 10 -20.53 22.37 -0.42
N LYS A 11 -19.99 22.68 -1.60
CA LYS A 11 -18.89 21.94 -2.24
C LYS A 11 -17.59 22.61 -1.84
N THR A 12 -16.78 22.00 -0.98
CA THR A 12 -15.44 22.51 -0.64
C THR A 12 -14.37 21.86 -1.52
N PRO A 13 -13.44 22.63 -2.10
CA PRO A 13 -12.26 22.10 -2.77
C PRO A 13 -11.13 21.79 -1.78
N ALA A 14 -10.22 20.96 -2.28
CA ALA A 14 -9.07 20.36 -1.63
C ALA A 14 -8.20 21.34 -0.80
N GLY A 15 -7.68 20.81 0.31
CA GLY A 15 -6.41 21.22 0.90
C GLY A 15 -6.48 22.39 1.89
N SER A 16 -6.72 22.11 3.17
CA SER A 16 -6.30 23.03 4.23
C SER A 16 -6.13 22.34 5.58
N THR A 17 -4.91 22.48 6.11
CA THR A 17 -4.46 22.14 7.47
C THR A 17 -5.15 23.01 8.52
N CYS A 18 -6.45 22.83 8.75
CA CYS A 18 -7.21 23.57 9.78
C CYS A 18 -7.65 22.72 10.98
N CYS A 19 -7.42 21.40 10.98
CA CYS A 19 -7.92 20.53 12.06
C CYS A 19 -7.06 20.54 13.34
N SER A 20 -5.83 21.08 13.30
CA SER A 20 -4.92 21.08 14.46
C SER A 20 -5.03 22.31 15.36
N ILE A 21 -5.68 23.40 14.89
CA ILE A 21 -5.80 24.64 15.67
C ILE A 21 -7.06 24.63 16.56
N LEU A 22 -8.07 23.83 16.22
CA LEU A 22 -9.30 23.70 17.03
C LEU A 22 -9.14 22.88 18.31
N PHE A 23 -8.11 22.03 18.43
CA PHE A 23 -7.82 21.31 19.68
C PHE A 23 -6.99 22.12 20.69
N ALA A 24 -6.28 23.16 20.24
CA ALA A 24 -5.46 23.99 21.13
C ALA A 24 -6.28 25.01 21.93
N LEU A 25 -7.47 25.39 21.46
CA LEU A 25 -8.33 26.37 22.14
C LEU A 25 -9.26 25.77 23.20
N ILE A 26 -9.41 24.45 23.28
CA ILE A 26 -10.23 23.80 24.32
C ILE A 26 -9.50 23.73 25.67
N PHE A 27 -8.18 23.92 25.72
CA PHE A 27 -7.41 23.88 26.98
C PHE A 27 -7.20 25.23 27.66
N VAL A 28 -7.65 26.34 27.06
CA VAL A 28 -7.42 27.70 27.61
C VAL A 28 -8.66 28.30 28.28
N SER A 29 -9.84 27.68 28.17
CA SER A 29 -11.09 28.24 28.71
C SER A 29 -11.94 27.25 29.50
N ALA A 30 -11.33 26.47 30.40
CA ALA A 30 -12.05 25.77 31.45
C ALA A 30 -11.51 26.20 32.83
N PRO A 31 -11.97 27.33 33.39
CA PRO A 31 -11.73 27.61 34.79
C PRO A 31 -12.68 26.77 35.65
N LEU A 32 -12.08 26.09 36.63
CA LEU A 32 -12.65 25.88 37.97
C LEU A 32 -13.93 25.05 38.08
N VAL A 33 -13.79 23.73 38.07
CA VAL A 33 -14.44 22.88 39.10
C VAL A 33 -13.46 21.76 39.46
N ILE A 34 -12.59 22.02 40.44
CA ILE A 34 -11.82 20.97 41.13
C ILE A 34 -12.68 20.54 42.31
N PRO A 35 -13.22 19.30 42.35
CA PRO A 35 -13.78 18.78 43.57
C PRO A 35 -12.65 18.61 44.59
N SER A 36 -12.80 19.32 45.70
CA SER A 36 -11.93 19.36 46.87
C SER A 36 -11.93 18.03 47.60
N ILE A 37 -11.11 17.06 47.14
CA ILE A 37 -10.81 15.86 47.92
C ILE A 37 -9.33 15.50 47.72
N LEU A 38 -8.63 15.40 48.86
CA LEU A 38 -7.25 14.97 49.07
C LEU A 38 -6.14 16.02 48.84
N SER A 39 -5.96 16.80 49.91
CA SER A 39 -4.66 17.26 50.40
C SER A 39 -3.64 16.12 50.42
N HIS A 40 -2.84 15.99 49.37
CA HIS A 40 -1.46 15.55 49.50
C HIS A 40 -0.58 16.67 48.95
N ARG A 41 0.30 17.18 49.82
CA ARG A 41 1.37 18.15 49.50
C ARG A 41 2.35 17.51 48.50
N CYS A 42 1.92 17.27 47.27
CA CYS A 42 2.83 17.03 46.17
C CYS A 42 3.35 18.40 45.74
N SER A 43 4.59 18.68 46.13
CA SER A 43 5.31 19.91 45.80
C SER A 43 5.13 20.25 44.33
N LEU A 44 4.75 21.49 44.03
CA LEU A 44 4.67 22.03 42.66
C LEU A 44 5.95 21.72 41.85
N ARG A 45 7.11 21.57 42.51
CA ARG A 45 8.35 21.10 41.88
C ARG A 45 8.22 19.69 41.30
N ALA A 46 7.64 18.72 42.01
CA ALA A 46 7.51 17.35 41.52
C ALA A 46 6.56 17.24 40.31
N GLN A 47 5.52 18.09 40.25
CA GLN A 47 4.64 18.17 39.10
C GLN A 47 5.34 18.82 37.90
N LEU A 48 6.11 19.89 38.12
CA LEU A 48 6.90 20.53 37.07
C LEU A 48 8.02 19.61 36.56
N ASP A 49 8.70 18.87 37.44
CA ASP A 49 9.74 17.90 37.09
C ASP A 49 9.17 16.76 36.24
N PHE A 50 7.97 16.27 36.56
CA PHE A 50 7.30 15.25 35.74
C PHE A 50 6.93 15.80 34.35
N VAL A 51 6.42 17.03 34.25
CA VAL A 51 6.10 17.66 32.97
C VAL A 51 7.37 17.93 32.16
N TYR A 52 8.46 18.37 32.79
CA TYR A 52 9.75 18.59 32.13
C TYR A 52 10.40 17.28 31.69
N ALA A 53 10.37 16.24 32.52
CA ALA A 53 10.84 14.90 32.18
C ALA A 53 10.01 14.26 31.06
N TRP A 54 8.70 14.47 31.06
CA TRP A 54 7.81 13.99 30.00
C TRP A 54 8.01 14.76 28.69
N ALA A 55 8.18 16.09 28.74
CA ALA A 55 8.47 16.92 27.56
C ALA A 55 9.84 16.62 26.94
N THR A 56 10.86 16.38 27.76
CA THR A 56 12.20 15.97 27.29
C THR A 56 12.22 14.52 26.79
N SER A 57 11.43 13.63 27.39
CA SER A 57 11.27 12.26 26.89
C SER A 57 10.53 12.21 25.54
N ARG A 58 9.54 13.09 25.33
CA ARG A 58 8.79 13.18 24.06
C ARG A 58 9.60 13.81 22.93
N THR A 59 10.51 14.73 23.24
CA THR A 59 11.45 15.28 22.24
C THR A 59 12.50 14.26 21.84
N ARG A 60 13.05 13.46 22.77
CA ARG A 60 13.93 12.32 22.43
C ARG A 60 13.23 11.26 21.58
N PHE A 61 11.97 10.93 21.90
CA PHE A 61 11.19 9.99 21.08
C PHE A 61 10.86 10.52 19.68
N ARG A 62 10.62 11.82 19.52
CA ARG A 62 10.37 12.44 18.21
C ARG A 62 11.63 12.60 17.36
N ILE A 63 12.80 12.83 17.97
CA ILE A 63 14.08 12.88 17.25
C ILE A 63 14.44 11.47 16.76
N SER A 64 14.24 10.43 17.59
CA SER A 64 14.43 9.03 17.18
C SER A 64 13.50 8.59 16.04
N GLN A 65 12.25 9.07 15.98
CA GLN A 65 11.34 8.71 14.88
C GLN A 65 11.66 9.41 13.54
N ARG A 66 12.42 10.52 13.53
CA ARG A 66 12.75 11.24 12.28
C ARG A 66 13.95 10.67 11.52
N GLU A 67 14.77 9.83 12.14
CA GLU A 67 15.97 9.27 11.50
C GLU A 67 15.72 7.95 10.74
N HIS A 68 14.53 7.36 10.87
CA HIS A 68 14.28 5.99 10.40
C HIS A 68 14.02 5.78 8.89
N ASP A 69 14.16 6.83 8.06
CA ASP A 69 14.13 6.71 6.59
C ASP A 69 15.38 7.32 5.93
N THR A 70 16.47 7.47 6.69
CA THR A 70 17.76 7.84 6.10
C THR A 70 18.44 6.60 5.52
N ARG A 71 18.36 6.46 4.20
CA ARG A 71 19.29 5.63 3.45
C ARG A 71 20.71 6.05 3.86
N TYR A 72 21.52 5.11 4.36
CA TYR A 72 22.91 5.40 4.76
C TYR A 72 23.63 6.18 3.66
N ALA A 73 24.41 7.20 4.01
CA ALA A 73 25.05 8.05 3.01
C ALA A 73 26.11 7.28 2.20
N SER A 74 26.67 6.20 2.78
CA SER A 74 27.61 5.30 2.11
C SER A 74 27.53 3.87 2.65
N PRO A 75 28.00 2.86 1.89
CA PRO A 75 28.09 1.48 2.38
C PRO A 75 28.98 1.33 3.62
N ALA A 76 30.03 2.14 3.76
CA ALA A 76 30.93 2.11 4.91
C ALA A 76 30.25 2.59 6.20
N GLU A 77 29.28 3.50 6.09
CA GLU A 77 28.50 3.97 7.24
C GLU A 77 27.50 2.92 7.72
N GLU A 78 26.89 2.18 6.79
CA GLU A 78 26.06 1.02 7.10
C GLU A 78 26.86 -0.05 7.86
N GLU A 79 28.07 -0.38 7.39
CA GLU A 79 28.94 -1.35 8.05
C GLU A 79 29.32 -0.93 9.48
N ARG A 80 29.64 0.36 9.68
CA ARG A 80 29.91 0.92 11.02
C ARG A 80 28.69 0.85 11.94
N TYR A 81 27.49 1.09 11.42
CA TYR A 81 26.26 0.95 12.17
C TYR A 81 26.07 -0.49 12.64
N TRP A 82 26.19 -1.46 11.73
CA TRP A 82 26.04 -2.88 12.07
C TRP A 82 27.11 -3.35 13.07
N ALA A 83 28.36 -2.89 12.93
CA ALA A 83 29.41 -3.18 13.89
C ALA A 83 29.08 -2.68 15.32
N ARG A 84 28.50 -1.48 15.45
CA ARG A 84 28.02 -0.97 16.76
C ARG A 84 26.80 -1.74 17.27
N ALA A 85 25.87 -2.11 16.40
CA ALA A 85 24.68 -2.86 16.77
C ALA A 85 25.06 -4.23 17.38
N ILE A 86 26.08 -4.90 16.83
CA ILE A 86 26.62 -6.14 17.40
C ILE A 86 27.12 -5.93 18.82
N GLN A 87 27.88 -4.85 19.07
CA GLN A 87 28.34 -4.54 20.43
C GLN A 87 27.18 -4.29 21.39
N GLY A 88 26.14 -3.57 20.94
CA GLY A 88 24.92 -3.38 21.72
C GLY A 88 24.20 -4.69 22.03
N GLN A 89 24.14 -5.62 21.07
CA GLN A 89 23.57 -6.94 21.29
C GLN A 89 24.36 -7.76 22.31
N ILE A 90 25.70 -7.70 22.27
CA ILE A 90 26.57 -8.36 23.25
C ILE A 90 26.30 -7.78 24.65
N TRP A 91 26.19 -6.46 24.79
CA TRP A 91 25.90 -5.81 26.07
C TRP A 91 24.54 -6.23 26.65
N LEU A 92 23.50 -6.22 25.80
CA LEU A 92 22.14 -6.62 26.18
C LEU A 92 21.95 -8.13 26.35
N SER A 93 22.92 -8.96 25.95
CA SER A 93 22.84 -10.41 26.08
C SER A 93 22.71 -10.86 27.54
N SER A 94 23.27 -10.10 28.48
CA SER A 94 23.17 -10.33 29.93
C SER A 94 21.76 -10.13 30.48
N SER A 95 20.93 -9.33 29.82
CA SER A 95 19.51 -9.10 30.14
C SER A 95 18.57 -10.04 29.38
N ASN A 96 19.12 -11.01 28.65
CA ASN A 96 18.32 -12.00 27.96
C ASN A 96 17.64 -12.91 29.00
N ALA A 97 16.32 -12.75 29.15
CA ALA A 97 15.49 -13.54 30.07
C ALA A 97 15.57 -15.06 29.83
N ARG A 98 16.18 -15.50 28.71
CA ARG A 98 16.47 -16.91 28.40
C ARG A 98 17.62 -17.50 29.23
N VAL A 99 18.58 -16.70 29.69
CA VAL A 99 19.81 -17.21 30.34
C VAL A 99 19.62 -17.54 31.82
N LYS A 100 18.64 -16.91 32.48
CA LYS A 100 18.36 -17.08 33.93
C LYS A 100 17.14 -17.94 34.24
N ALA A 101 16.49 -18.53 33.24
CA ALA A 101 15.39 -19.45 33.49
C ALA A 101 15.96 -20.78 33.99
N ASP A 102 15.90 -21.00 35.31
CA ASP A 102 16.21 -22.27 35.95
C ASP A 102 15.61 -23.42 35.13
N ALA A 103 16.46 -24.37 34.74
CA ALA A 103 16.11 -25.48 33.84
C ALA A 103 14.87 -26.31 34.28
N LYS A 104 14.43 -26.14 35.53
CA LYS A 104 13.25 -26.78 36.13
C LYS A 104 11.91 -26.11 35.82
N LEU A 105 11.87 -24.81 35.49
CA LEU A 105 10.65 -24.06 35.15
C LEU A 105 10.38 -23.97 33.64
N VAL A 106 11.39 -24.30 32.81
CA VAL A 106 11.32 -24.24 31.34
C VAL A 106 10.43 -25.35 30.75
N THR A 107 10.05 -26.36 31.52
CA THR A 107 9.25 -27.50 31.02
C THR A 107 7.79 -27.17 30.74
N LYS A 108 7.25 -26.06 31.26
CA LYS A 108 5.81 -25.74 31.09
C LYS A 108 5.51 -24.85 29.89
N ILE A 109 6.51 -24.18 29.32
CA ILE A 109 6.34 -23.36 28.12
C ILE A 109 7.06 -24.10 26.98
N PRO A 110 6.34 -24.54 25.93
CA PRO A 110 6.97 -25.28 24.85
C PRO A 110 8.10 -24.43 24.25
N LEU A 111 9.31 -24.98 24.28
CA LEU A 111 10.48 -24.37 23.67
C LEU A 111 10.21 -24.31 22.16
N ILE A 112 9.96 -23.11 21.65
CA ILE A 112 9.83 -22.87 20.21
C ILE A 112 11.22 -23.06 19.60
N THR A 113 11.52 -24.28 19.16
CA THR A 113 12.83 -24.69 18.60
C THR A 113 13.11 -24.05 17.24
N SER A 114 12.06 -23.66 16.53
CA SER A 114 12.16 -22.90 15.28
C SER A 114 11.31 -21.65 15.39
N TYR A 115 11.94 -20.55 15.79
CA TYR A 115 11.38 -19.23 15.51
C TYR A 115 11.75 -18.92 14.06
N THR A 116 10.82 -19.16 13.14
CA THR A 116 10.91 -18.53 11.82
C THR A 116 10.53 -17.07 12.05
N PRO A 117 11.49 -16.12 12.05
CA PRO A 117 11.12 -14.72 12.18
C PRO A 117 10.08 -14.41 11.13
N ALA A 118 9.04 -13.66 11.50
CA ALA A 118 8.13 -13.10 10.52
C ALA A 118 9.00 -12.48 9.43
N LEU A 119 8.85 -12.98 8.19
CA LEU A 119 9.57 -12.45 7.03
C LEU A 119 9.58 -10.93 7.16
N LEU A 120 10.77 -10.33 7.08
CA LEU A 120 10.98 -8.90 7.34
C LEU A 120 9.77 -8.10 6.82
N PRO A 121 9.12 -7.29 7.66
CA PRO A 121 7.98 -6.50 7.21
C PRO A 121 8.37 -5.78 5.92
N PRO A 122 7.47 -5.65 4.95
CA PRO A 122 7.78 -5.28 3.56
C PRO A 122 8.20 -3.79 3.38
N TYR A 123 9.04 -3.27 4.27
CA TYR A 123 9.72 -1.98 4.14
C TYR A 123 11.08 -2.12 3.43
N ARG A 124 11.72 -3.31 3.41
CA ARG A 124 12.96 -3.54 2.65
C ARG A 124 12.73 -3.92 1.19
N VAL A 125 11.56 -4.46 0.86
CA VAL A 125 11.16 -4.57 -0.54
C VAL A 125 10.73 -3.16 -0.91
N PRO A 126 11.45 -2.44 -1.80
CA PRO A 126 10.92 -1.18 -2.30
C PRO A 126 9.51 -1.49 -2.78
N ARG A 127 8.48 -0.88 -2.15
CA ARG A 127 7.06 -1.07 -2.52
C ARG A 127 7.06 -1.16 -4.03
N ALA A 128 6.82 -2.36 -4.59
CA ALA A 128 6.93 -2.58 -6.01
C ALA A 128 6.12 -1.47 -6.64
N ARG A 129 6.79 -0.47 -7.24
CA ARG A 129 6.20 0.82 -7.59
C ARG A 129 5.08 0.47 -8.54
N ASN A 130 3.83 0.37 -8.04
CA ASN A 130 2.65 -0.20 -8.71
C ASN A 130 3.05 -0.63 -10.11
N THR A 131 3.70 -1.80 -10.20
CA THR A 131 4.39 -2.22 -11.41
C THR A 131 3.37 -2.02 -12.49
N ALA A 132 3.70 -1.34 -13.60
CA ALA A 132 2.66 -0.80 -14.48
C ALA A 132 1.56 -1.82 -14.79
N HIS A 133 1.88 -3.13 -14.80
CA HIS A 133 1.02 -4.32 -14.80
C HIS A 133 -0.15 -4.39 -13.79
N ASP A 134 -0.05 -3.81 -12.60
CA ASP A 134 -1.04 -3.92 -11.52
C ASP A 134 -2.19 -2.92 -11.65
N LYS A 135 -2.02 -1.85 -12.45
CA LYS A 135 -3.12 -0.94 -12.74
C LYS A 135 -4.13 -1.64 -13.66
N GLU A 136 -5.36 -1.78 -13.17
CA GLU A 136 -6.48 -2.33 -13.94
C GLU A 136 -6.55 -1.62 -15.30
N TYR A 137 -6.42 -2.40 -16.37
CA TYR A 137 -6.38 -1.84 -17.70
C TYR A 137 -7.77 -1.88 -18.31
N TYR A 138 -8.35 -0.70 -18.49
CA TYR A 138 -9.67 -0.55 -19.09
C TYR A 138 -9.60 -0.68 -20.63
N LEU A 139 -10.17 -1.76 -21.16
CA LEU A 139 -10.36 -1.96 -22.60
C LEU A 139 -11.81 -1.64 -22.98
N SER A 140 -12.02 -0.67 -23.88
CA SER A 140 -13.37 -0.34 -24.35
C SER A 140 -13.99 -1.49 -25.17
N ALA A 141 -15.32 -1.65 -25.12
CA ALA A 141 -16.02 -2.68 -25.90
C ALA A 141 -15.84 -2.49 -27.42
N ARG A 142 -15.81 -1.24 -27.90
CA ARG A 142 -15.55 -0.92 -29.32
C ARG A 142 -14.15 -1.35 -29.74
N THR A 143 -13.16 -1.09 -28.91
CA THR A 143 -11.78 -1.53 -29.14
C THR A 143 -11.68 -3.06 -29.18
N PHE A 144 -12.41 -3.75 -28.32
CA PHE A 144 -12.49 -5.21 -28.35
C PHE A 144 -13.09 -5.73 -29.67
N CYS A 145 -14.22 -5.18 -30.13
CA CYS A 145 -14.80 -5.54 -31.43
C CYS A 145 -13.81 -5.30 -32.59
N LYS A 146 -13.09 -4.17 -32.55
CA LYS A 146 -12.06 -3.83 -33.55
C LYS A 146 -10.94 -4.86 -33.58
N TRP A 147 -10.35 -5.15 -32.42
CA TRP A 147 -9.32 -6.16 -32.27
C TRP A 147 -9.80 -7.53 -32.77
N HIS A 148 -11.03 -7.92 -32.41
CA HIS A 148 -11.61 -9.19 -32.82
C HIS A 148 -11.74 -9.29 -34.35
N ARG A 149 -12.18 -8.22 -35.03
CA ARG A 149 -12.23 -8.14 -36.51
C ARG A 149 -10.86 -8.24 -37.16
N MET A 150 -9.82 -7.73 -36.50
CA MET A 150 -8.45 -7.80 -37.02
C MET A 150 -7.85 -9.20 -36.87
N VAL A 151 -8.13 -9.87 -35.75
CA VAL A 151 -7.46 -11.14 -35.37
C VAL A 151 -8.20 -12.38 -35.87
N PHE A 152 -9.53 -12.39 -35.83
CA PHE A 152 -10.32 -13.56 -36.20
C PHE A 152 -10.96 -13.37 -37.57
N PRO A 153 -10.79 -14.31 -38.49
CA PRO A 153 -11.50 -14.29 -39.76
C PRO A 153 -12.98 -14.65 -39.54
N GLY A 154 -13.86 -14.11 -40.37
CA GLY A 154 -15.27 -14.51 -40.43
C GLY A 154 -16.23 -13.34 -40.61
N PRO A 155 -17.49 -13.59 -40.97
CA PRO A 155 -18.50 -12.55 -41.12
C PRO A 155 -19.15 -12.17 -39.77
N VAL A 156 -19.10 -13.06 -38.78
CA VAL A 156 -19.75 -12.88 -37.48
C VAL A 156 -18.76 -12.26 -36.49
N TYR A 157 -19.12 -11.08 -35.98
CA TYR A 157 -18.32 -10.35 -35.00
C TYR A 157 -19.17 -10.05 -33.77
N PRO A 158 -18.57 -10.03 -32.57
CA PRO A 158 -19.31 -9.76 -31.35
C PRO A 158 -19.97 -8.38 -31.38
N THR A 159 -21.22 -8.31 -30.95
CA THR A 159 -21.91 -7.03 -30.72
C THR A 159 -21.27 -6.28 -29.56
N LEU A 160 -21.52 -4.97 -29.42
CA LEU A 160 -20.97 -4.17 -28.32
C LEU A 160 -21.36 -4.72 -26.93
N GLN A 161 -22.57 -5.24 -26.79
CA GLN A 161 -23.03 -5.86 -25.54
C GLN A 161 -22.30 -7.17 -25.25
N GLN A 162 -22.14 -8.04 -26.26
CA GLN A 162 -21.38 -9.28 -26.12
C GLN A 162 -19.91 -8.99 -25.82
N ALA A 163 -19.30 -8.02 -26.51
CA ALA A 163 -17.94 -7.58 -26.27
C ALA A 163 -17.73 -7.05 -24.84
N SER A 164 -18.71 -6.35 -24.28
CA SER A 164 -18.65 -5.87 -22.90
C SER A 164 -18.59 -7.01 -21.87
N LYS A 165 -19.25 -8.14 -22.16
CA LYS A 165 -19.17 -9.37 -21.34
C LYS A 165 -17.85 -10.11 -21.60
N LEU A 166 -17.52 -10.38 -22.86
CA LEU A 166 -16.33 -11.16 -23.25
C LEU A 166 -15.02 -10.52 -22.79
N ARG A 167 -14.90 -9.20 -22.81
CA ARG A 167 -13.66 -8.51 -22.38
C ARG A 167 -13.30 -8.76 -20.90
N GLN A 168 -14.29 -9.10 -20.06
CA GLN A 168 -14.08 -9.36 -18.64
C GLN A 168 -13.26 -10.64 -18.41
N ASN A 169 -13.37 -11.60 -19.33
CA ASN A 169 -12.69 -12.90 -19.24
C ASN A 169 -11.18 -12.84 -19.51
N PHE A 170 -10.66 -11.68 -19.94
CA PHE A 170 -9.25 -11.51 -20.26
C PHE A 170 -8.49 -10.82 -19.12
N SER A 171 -7.26 -11.26 -18.90
CA SER A 171 -6.30 -10.67 -17.96
C SER A 171 -5.91 -9.23 -18.37
N ASN A 172 -5.41 -8.43 -17.43
CA ASN A 172 -4.96 -7.06 -17.72
C ASN A 172 -3.86 -7.00 -18.79
N CYS A 173 -2.93 -7.96 -18.77
CA CYS A 173 -1.88 -8.07 -19.78
C CYS A 173 -2.44 -8.41 -21.17
N GLU A 174 -3.47 -9.28 -21.26
CA GLU A 174 -4.16 -9.55 -22.53
C GLU A 174 -4.90 -8.31 -23.04
N ARG A 175 -5.63 -7.62 -22.17
CA ARG A 175 -6.36 -6.40 -22.54
C ARG A 175 -5.44 -5.32 -23.10
N ARG A 176 -4.22 -5.20 -22.56
CA ARG A 176 -3.19 -4.28 -23.08
C ARG A 176 -2.71 -4.67 -24.46
N GLU A 177 -2.46 -5.95 -24.66
CA GLU A 177 -1.99 -6.45 -25.95
C GLU A 177 -3.08 -6.34 -27.02
N MET A 178 -4.33 -6.65 -26.67
CA MET A 178 -5.49 -6.40 -27.53
C MET A 178 -5.58 -4.93 -27.93
N PHE A 179 -5.40 -4.02 -26.96
CA PHE A 179 -5.38 -2.59 -27.24
C PHE A 179 -4.22 -2.21 -28.16
N ARG A 180 -3.01 -2.71 -27.91
CA ARG A 180 -1.82 -2.48 -28.74
C ARG A 180 -2.07 -2.88 -30.19
N ILE A 181 -2.58 -4.09 -30.43
CA ILE A 181 -2.91 -4.59 -31.77
C ILE A 181 -4.01 -3.73 -32.40
N SER A 182 -5.06 -3.38 -31.65
CA SER A 182 -6.18 -2.57 -32.15
C SER A 182 -5.76 -1.17 -32.63
N ARG A 183 -4.63 -0.65 -32.14
CA ARG A 183 -4.08 0.65 -32.55
C ARG A 183 -3.29 0.61 -33.85
N MET A 184 -2.96 -0.59 -34.37
CA MET A 184 -2.17 -0.71 -35.60
C MET A 184 -2.93 -0.30 -36.86
N LEU A 185 -4.27 -0.29 -36.82
CA LEU A 185 -5.13 0.22 -37.89
C LEU A 185 -6.07 1.29 -37.34
N SER A 186 -6.54 2.20 -38.18
CA SER A 186 -7.58 3.16 -37.81
C SER A 186 -8.96 2.49 -37.73
N ASP A 187 -9.91 3.13 -37.03
CA ASP A 187 -11.29 2.64 -36.95
C ASP A 187 -11.97 2.63 -38.33
N GLU A 188 -11.69 3.64 -39.15
CA GLU A 188 -12.24 3.77 -40.51
C GLU A 188 -11.82 2.61 -41.41
N VAL A 189 -10.57 2.16 -41.30
CA VAL A 189 -10.06 1.03 -42.08
C VAL A 189 -10.70 -0.28 -41.64
N VAL A 190 -10.83 -0.53 -40.33
CA VAL A 190 -11.33 -1.83 -39.80
C VAL A 190 -12.86 -1.95 -39.87
N PHE A 191 -13.59 -0.86 -39.64
CA PHE A 191 -15.05 -0.83 -39.69
C PHE A 191 -15.60 -0.39 -41.04
N GLY A 192 -14.75 0.07 -41.97
CA GLY A 192 -15.13 0.47 -43.31
C GLY A 192 -15.62 -0.70 -44.18
N ARG A 193 -16.35 -0.37 -45.25
CA ARG A 193 -16.96 -1.36 -46.16
C ARG A 193 -15.94 -2.22 -46.93
N ARG A 194 -14.69 -1.76 -47.05
CA ARG A 194 -13.64 -2.40 -47.87
C ARG A 194 -12.55 -3.06 -47.04
N TYR A 195 -12.78 -3.34 -45.77
CA TYR A 195 -11.78 -4.02 -44.95
C TYR A 195 -11.58 -5.45 -45.44
N GLN A 196 -10.39 -5.74 -45.97
CA GLN A 196 -9.96 -7.10 -46.26
C GLN A 196 -9.18 -7.65 -45.07
N TRP A 197 -9.66 -8.77 -44.53
CA TRP A 197 -9.00 -9.42 -43.40
C TRP A 197 -7.61 -9.93 -43.82
N THR A 198 -6.63 -9.78 -42.93
CA THR A 198 -5.26 -10.29 -43.15
C THR A 198 -4.80 -11.13 -41.96
N PRO A 199 -4.05 -12.23 -42.19
CA PRO A 199 -3.59 -13.10 -41.11
C PRO A 199 -2.51 -12.44 -40.23
N LYS A 200 -1.91 -11.34 -40.67
CA LYS A 200 -0.82 -10.63 -39.98
C LYS A 200 -1.11 -10.38 -38.48
N TYR A 201 -2.29 -9.88 -38.14
CA TYR A 201 -2.65 -9.57 -36.75
C TYR A 201 -2.96 -10.81 -35.93
N ARG A 202 -3.50 -11.85 -36.58
CA ARG A 202 -3.69 -13.16 -35.96
C ARG A 202 -2.37 -13.77 -35.54
N ASP A 203 -1.38 -13.68 -36.41
CA ASP A 203 -0.07 -14.27 -36.18
C ASP A 203 0.71 -13.49 -35.11
N LEU A 204 0.57 -12.16 -35.06
CA LEU A 204 1.05 -11.33 -33.95
C LEU A 204 0.43 -11.75 -32.61
N TRP A 205 -0.90 -11.91 -32.57
CA TRP A 205 -1.61 -12.34 -31.36
C TRP A 205 -1.20 -13.75 -30.92
N ARG A 206 -1.03 -14.67 -31.88
CA ARG A 206 -0.60 -16.05 -31.61
C ARG A 206 0.83 -16.08 -31.08
N LYS A 207 1.76 -15.35 -31.71
CA LYS A 207 3.16 -15.25 -31.29
C LYS A 207 3.27 -14.70 -29.87
N TRP A 208 2.55 -13.62 -29.57
CA TRP A 208 2.52 -13.07 -28.22
C TRP A 208 1.97 -14.07 -27.19
N ARG A 209 0.90 -14.81 -27.53
CA ARG A 209 0.36 -15.85 -26.64
C ARG A 209 1.32 -17.03 -26.42
N SER A 210 2.10 -17.41 -27.43
CA SER A 210 3.10 -18.49 -27.28
C SER A 210 4.32 -18.07 -26.47
N GLU A 211 4.72 -16.79 -26.57
CA GLU A 211 5.87 -16.25 -25.81
C GLU A 211 5.50 -15.96 -24.35
N ARG A 212 4.23 -15.63 -24.09
CA ARG A 212 3.74 -15.44 -22.73
C ARG A 212 3.70 -16.78 -22.01
N ARG A 213 4.52 -16.94 -20.97
CA ARG A 213 4.39 -18.05 -20.03
C ARG A 213 2.96 -18.06 -19.47
N PRO A 214 2.26 -19.20 -19.46
CA PRO A 214 0.95 -19.28 -18.84
C PRO A 214 1.08 -18.80 -17.40
N ASP A 215 0.18 -17.93 -16.96
CA ASP A 215 0.08 -17.57 -15.55
C ASP A 215 -0.36 -18.83 -14.81
N VAL A 216 0.60 -19.63 -14.35
CA VAL A 216 0.33 -20.87 -13.62
C VAL A 216 -0.26 -20.46 -12.28
N ILE A 217 -1.58 -20.57 -12.15
CA ILE A 217 -2.25 -20.46 -10.87
C ILE A 217 -1.88 -21.74 -10.11
N VAL A 218 -0.94 -21.64 -9.18
CA VAL A 218 -0.66 -22.71 -8.23
C VAL A 218 -1.81 -22.71 -7.22
N VAL A 219 -2.76 -23.62 -7.41
CA VAL A 219 -3.82 -23.88 -6.42
C VAL A 219 -3.23 -24.84 -5.39
N PHE A 220 -3.03 -24.40 -4.15
CA PHE A 220 -2.73 -25.29 -3.04
C PHE A 220 -4.04 -25.95 -2.60
N ALA A 221 -4.06 -27.29 -2.62
CA ALA A 221 -5.14 -28.13 -2.12
C ALA A 221 -4.90 -28.50 -0.65
#